data_AF-A0A817VIY2-F1
#
_entry.id   AF-A0A817VIY2-F1
#
_cell.length_a   1.000
_cell.length_b   1.000
_cell.length_c   1.000
_cell.angle_alpha   90.00
_cell.angle_beta   90.00
_cell.angle_gamma   90.00
#
_symmetry.space_group_name_H-M   'P 1'
#
loop_
_entity.id
_entity.type
_entity.pdbx_description
1 polymer ?
#
loop_
_entity_poly.entity_id
_entity_poly.type
_entity_poly.pdbx_seq_one_letter_code
_entity_poly.pdbx_strand_id
1 'polypeptide(L)'
;MPRGQHYNEETKELMFNVIKFIEGEKNGATIPLCNANDRIMAALQISHGSLVNLKNELKQLEEEQQKVLEQQLLKQQRPFVLAQRK
;
A
#
# COMPACT_ATOMS: atom_id res chain seq x y z
N MET A 1 -21.03 -9.49 -12.75
CA MET A 1 -19.79 -8.82 -12.30
C MET A 1 -18.99 -8.46 -13.55
N PRO A 2 -18.83 -7.18 -13.91
CA PRO A 2 -18.02 -6.83 -15.07
C PRO A 2 -16.56 -7.14 -14.72
N ARG A 3 -15.95 -8.07 -15.47
CA ARG A 3 -14.51 -8.36 -15.40
C ARG A 3 -13.80 -7.22 -16.14
N GLY A 4 -12.90 -6.49 -15.48
CA GLY A 4 -12.05 -5.50 -16.15
C GLY A 4 -12.31 -4.03 -15.84
N GLN A 5 -12.78 -3.67 -14.64
CA GLN A 5 -12.64 -2.27 -14.19
C GLN A 5 -11.16 -1.97 -13.93
N HIS A 6 -10.51 -1.35 -14.92
CA HIS A 6 -9.25 -0.65 -14.71
C HIS A 6 -9.57 0.60 -13.88
N TYR A 7 -9.28 0.54 -12.58
CA TYR A 7 -9.33 1.72 -11.73
C TYR A 7 -8.25 2.69 -12.17
N ASN A 8 -8.61 3.97 -12.33
CA ASN A 8 -7.63 5.04 -12.51
C ASN A 8 -6.65 5.07 -11.33
N GLU A 9 -5.42 5.51 -11.58
CA GLU A 9 -4.36 5.57 -10.56
C GLU A 9 -4.80 6.36 -9.32
N GLU A 10 -5.45 7.50 -9.50
CA GLU A 10 -6.00 8.32 -8.38
C GLU A 10 -7.01 7.54 -7.52
N THR A 11 -7.85 6.73 -8.17
CA THR A 11 -8.84 5.90 -7.45
C THR A 11 -8.17 4.77 -6.70
N LYS A 12 -7.11 4.18 -7.27
CA LYS A 12 -6.32 3.15 -6.60
C LYS A 12 -5.61 3.71 -5.37
N GLU A 13 -5.01 4.90 -5.46
CA GLU A 13 -4.38 5.56 -4.31
C GLU A 13 -5.38 5.81 -3.18
N LEU A 14 -6.58 6.29 -3.51
CA LEU A 14 -7.63 6.47 -2.53
C LEU A 14 -8.04 5.13 -1.87
N MET A 15 -8.19 4.07 -2.66
CA MET A 15 -8.49 2.73 -2.15
C MET A 15 -7.37 2.20 -1.24
N PHE A 16 -6.10 2.41 -1.60
CA PHE A 16 -4.96 2.03 -0.78
C PHE A 16 -4.91 2.79 0.54
N ASN A 17 -5.22 4.09 0.53
CA ASN A 17 -5.32 4.90 1.74
C ASN A 17 -6.43 4.39 2.68
N VAL A 18 -7.58 4.01 2.14
CA VAL A 18 -8.68 3.42 2.91
C VAL A 18 -8.27 2.07 3.51
N ILE A 19 -7.60 1.20 2.75
CA ILE A 19 -7.06 -0.06 3.25
C ILE A 19 -6.09 0.19 4.41
N LYS A 20 -5.10 1.07 4.21
CA LYS A 20 -4.11 1.41 5.25
C LYS A 20 -4.74 2.01 6.49
N PHE A 21 -5.74 2.86 6.33
CA PHE A 21 -6.47 3.46 7.45
C PHE A 21 -7.19 2.39 8.28
N ILE A 22 -7.94 1.50 7.63
CA ILE A 22 -8.72 0.47 8.32
C ILE A 22 -7.81 -0.59 8.96
N GLU A 23 -6.70 -0.97 8.31
CA GLU A 23 -5.73 -1.92 8.86
C GLU A 23 -4.85 -1.31 9.95
N GLY A 24 -4.56 -0.01 9.87
CA GLY A 24 -3.76 0.73 10.84
C GLY A 24 -4.51 1.12 12.12
N GLU A 25 -5.84 1.05 12.12
CA GLU A 25 -6.67 1.30 13.30
C GLU A 25 -6.47 0.21 14.36
N LYS A 26 -5.50 0.42 15.25
CA LYS A 26 -5.28 -0.43 16.42
C LYS A 26 -6.29 -0.23 17.55
N ASN A 27 -7.04 0.89 17.56
CA ASN A 27 -7.99 1.28 18.63
C ASN A 27 -9.19 2.11 18.11
N GLY A 28 -9.64 1.89 16.87
CA GLY A 28 -10.80 2.59 16.32
C GLY A 28 -12.11 2.08 16.91
N ALA A 29 -13.12 2.95 17.00
CA ALA A 29 -14.47 2.60 17.46
C ALA A 29 -14.91 1.30 16.76
N THR A 30 -15.25 0.28 17.55
CA THR A 30 -15.55 -1.06 17.09
C THR A 30 -16.75 -1.01 16.15
N ILE A 31 -16.48 -0.85 14.85
CA ILE A 31 -17.50 -1.06 13.83
C ILE A 31 -17.92 -2.54 13.99
N PRO A 32 -19.22 -2.86 14.04
CA PRO A 32 -19.71 -4.22 14.30
C PRO A 32 -19.23 -5.30 13.32
N LEU A 33 -18.55 -4.89 12.24
CA LEU A 33 -17.81 -5.77 11.35
C LEU A 33 -16.49 -6.12 12.02
N CYS A 34 -16.46 -7.24 12.74
CA CYS A 34 -15.29 -7.74 13.48
C CYS A 34 -14.02 -7.95 12.62
N ASN A 35 -14.13 -7.92 11.29
CA ASN A 35 -13.02 -8.15 10.36
C ASN A 35 -12.69 -6.89 9.55
N ALA A 36 -11.42 -6.50 9.55
CA ALA A 36 -10.90 -5.39 8.73
C ALA A 36 -11.23 -5.56 7.24
N ASN A 37 -11.22 -6.81 6.73
CA ASN A 37 -11.57 -7.08 5.34
C ASN A 37 -13.03 -6.75 5.03
N ASP A 38 -13.95 -7.06 5.94
CA ASP A 38 -15.38 -6.79 5.74
C ASP A 38 -15.65 -5.28 5.81
N ARG A 39 -14.93 -4.58 6.69
CA ARG A 39 -14.95 -3.11 6.76
C ARG A 39 -14.47 -2.47 5.46
N ILE A 40 -13.38 -2.98 4.89
CA ILE A 40 -12.83 -2.47 3.61
C ILE A 40 -13.80 -2.77 2.46
N MET A 41 -14.34 -3.99 2.38
CA MET A 41 -15.31 -4.35 1.35
C MET A 41 -16.58 -3.49 1.43
N ALA A 42 -17.05 -3.19 2.64
CA ALA A 42 -18.19 -2.31 2.85
C ALA A 42 -17.88 -0.84 2.49
N ALA A 43 -16.70 -0.33 2.88
CA ALA A 43 -16.29 1.05 2.63
C ALA A 43 -16.06 1.33 1.13
N LEU A 44 -15.44 0.38 0.43
CA LEU A 44 -15.12 0.52 -1.00
C LEU A 44 -16.19 -0.10 -1.91
N GLN A 45 -17.19 -0.78 -1.35
CA GLN A 45 -18.23 -1.52 -2.08
C GLN A 45 -17.66 -2.49 -3.13
N ILE A 46 -16.57 -3.18 -2.76
CA ILE A 46 -15.85 -4.09 -3.66
C ILE A 46 -16.04 -5.55 -3.26
N SER A 47 -15.82 -6.44 -4.23
CA SER A 47 -15.81 -7.88 -3.97
C SER A 47 -14.55 -8.31 -3.24
N HIS A 48 -14.62 -9.45 -2.54
CA HIS A 48 -13.45 -10.03 -1.86
C HIS A 48 -12.28 -10.29 -2.82
N GLY A 49 -12.54 -10.77 -4.04
CA GLY A 49 -11.50 -10.97 -5.05
C GLY A 49 -10.81 -9.67 -5.46
N SER A 50 -11.56 -8.57 -5.57
CA SER A 50 -11.00 -7.24 -5.85
C SER A 50 -10.13 -6.75 -4.68
N LEU A 51 -10.54 -6.99 -3.44
CA LEU A 51 -9.75 -6.65 -2.26
C LEU A 51 -8.42 -7.41 -2.24
N VAL A 52 -8.43 -8.72 -2.51
CA VAL A 52 -7.21 -9.54 -2.55
C VAL A 52 -6.24 -9.02 -3.61
N ASN A 53 -6.75 -8.68 -4.81
CA ASN A 53 -5.93 -8.10 -5.87
C ASN A 53 -5.33 -6.74 -5.47
N LEU A 54 -6.13 -5.84 -4.88
CA LEU A 54 -5.66 -4.54 -4.40
C LEU A 54 -4.58 -4.69 -3.32
N LYS A 55 -4.72 -5.63 -2.39
CA LYS A 55 -3.71 -5.90 -1.37
C LYS A 55 -2.40 -6.44 -1.96
N ASN A 56 -2.50 -7.32 -2.96
CA ASN A 56 -1.32 -7.83 -3.66
C ASN A 56 -0.61 -6.71 -4.44
N GLU A 57 -1.35 -5.85 -5.14
CA GLU A 57 -0.80 -4.68 -5.83
C GLU A 57 -0.13 -3.70 -4.85
N LEU A 58 -0.77 -3.42 -3.71
CA LEU A 58 -0.23 -2.55 -2.66
C LEU A 58 1.09 -3.11 -2.11
N LYS A 59 1.14 -4.41 -1.81
CA LYS A 59 2.37 -5.06 -1.34
C LYS A 59 3.51 -4.98 -2.35
N GLN A 60 3.22 -5.18 -3.63
CA GLN A 60 4.22 -5.04 -4.70
C GLN A 60 4.77 -3.62 -4.78
N LEU A 61 3.90 -2.61 -4.70
CA LEU A 61 4.30 -1.21 -4.70
C LEU A 61 5.17 -0.86 -3.48
N GLU A 62 4.84 -1.36 -2.29
CA GLU A 62 5.66 -1.15 -1.10
C GLU A 62 7.05 -1.78 -1.24
N GLU A 63 7.13 -3.01 -1.75
CA GLU A 63 8.42 -3.68 -2.01
C GLU A 63 9.26 -2.94 -3.06
N GLU A 64 8.64 -2.39 -4.10
CA GLU A 64 9.33 -1.58 -5.11
C GLU A 64 9.84 -0.25 -4.53
N GLN A 65 9.02 0.45 -3.75
CA GLN A 65 9.42 1.69 -3.08
C GLN A 65 10.57 1.46 -2.10
N GLN A 66 10.53 0.35 -1.36
CA GLN A 66 11.59 -0.03 -0.42
C GLN A 66 12.93 -0.26 -1.14
N LYS A 67 12.92 -0.97 -2.27
CA LYS A 67 14.11 -1.20 -3.10
C LYS A 67 14.68 0.10 -3.67
N VAL A 68 13.81 1.03 -4.09
CA VAL A 68 14.25 2.35 -4.57
C VAL A 68 14.92 3.15 -3.45
N LEU A 69 14.35 3.13 -2.24
CA LEU A 69 14.91 3.81 -1.07
C LEU A 69 16.28 3.23 -0.69
N GLU A 70 16.42 1.90 -0.65
CA GLU A 70 17.69 1.23 -0.37
C GLU A 70 18.76 1.59 -1.42
N GLN A 71 18.40 1.63 -2.70
CA GLN A 71 19.33 2.06 -3.76
C GLN A 71 19.74 3.53 -3.63
N GLN A 72 18.83 4.41 -3.20
CA GLN A 72 19.15 5.82 -2.95
C GLN A 72 20.08 5.99 -1.74
N LEU A 73 19.84 5.27 -0.65
CA LEU A 73 20.72 5.26 0.53
C LEU A 73 22.12 4.73 0.20
N LEU A 74 22.21 3.66 -0.61
CA LEU A 74 23.49 3.12 -1.11
C LEU A 74 24.24 4.13 -2.00
N LYS A 75 23.53 4.94 -2.80
CA LYS A 75 24.14 5.99 -3.62
C LYS A 75 24.63 7.17 -2.77
N GLN A 76 23.90 7.54 -1.72
CA GLN A 76 24.29 8.61 -0.79
C GLN A 76 25.47 8.25 0.12
N GLN A 77 25.76 6.96 0.36
CA GLN A 77 26.93 6.54 1.15
C GLN A 77 28.26 6.52 0.35
N ARG A 78 28.23 6.53 -0.99
CA ARG A 78 29.45 6.48 -1.84
C ARG A 78 30.31 7.76 -1.91
N PRO A 79 29.81 9.00 -1.76
CA PRO A 79 30.68 10.18 -1.84
C PRO A 79 31.56 10.39 -0.61
N PHE A 80 31.25 9.80 0.55
CA PHE A 80 32.02 10.07 1.78
C PHE A 80 33.35 9.28 1.85
N VAL A 81 33.40 8.07 1.28
CA VAL A 81 34.59 7.19 1.36
C VAL A 81 35.72 7.63 0.42
N LEU A 82 35.39 8.36 -0.66
CA LEU A 82 36.38 8.87 -1.62
C LEU A 82 37.00 10.21 -1.22
N ALA A 83 36.41 10.93 -0.26
CA ALA A 83 36.92 12.21 0.21
C ALA A 83 38.03 12.08 1.27
N GLN A 84 38.22 10.91 1.89
CA GLN A 84 39.23 10.68 2.93
C GLN A 84 40.56 10.09 2.40
N ARG A 85 40.78 10.10 1.08
CA ARG A 85 42.00 9.56 0.44
C ARG A 85 42.82 10.59 -0.36
N LYS A 86 42.69 11.88 -0.05
CA LYS A 86 43.58 12.92 -0.61
C LYS A 86 44.33 13.63 0.50
#